data_AF-A0A7C2ZVJ7-F1
#
_entry.id   AF-A0A7C2ZVJ7-F1
#
_cell.length_a   1.000
_cell.length_b   1.000
_cell.length_c   1.000
_cell.angle_alpha   90.00
_cell.angle_beta   90.00
_cell.angle_gamma   90.00
#
_symmetry.space_group_name_H-M   'P 1'
#
loop_
_entity.id
_entity.type
_entity.pdbx_description
1 polymer ?
#
loop_
_entity_poly.entity_id
_entity_poly.type
_entity_poly.pdbx_seq_one_letter_code
_entity_poly.pdbx_strand_id
1 'polypeptide(L)' 'ALRSRAVCVVGIAESIEAARQISLEGIKAIKGGALWYRTDIASKEHIERSIRHMEALRSKT' A
#
# COMPACT_ATOMS: atom_id res chain seq x y z
N ALA A 1 -8.00 -11.22 -14.62
CA ALA A 1 -8.35 -11.08 -13.19
C ALA A 1 -7.49 -12.03 -12.36
N LEU A 2 -6.29 -11.62 -11.95
CA LEU A 2 -5.34 -12.52 -11.27
C LEU A 2 -4.69 -11.78 -10.11
N ARG A 3 -5.35 -11.81 -8.95
CA ARG A 3 -4.75 -11.70 -7.61
C ARG A 3 -5.86 -11.95 -6.60
N SER A 4 -5.74 -13.04 -5.87
CA SER A 4 -6.65 -13.43 -4.80
C SER A 4 -6.77 -12.28 -3.78
N ARG A 5 -8.00 -11.85 -3.46
CA ARG A 5 -8.30 -10.89 -2.39
C ARG A 5 -8.80 -11.64 -1.15
N ALA A 6 -8.00 -12.59 -0.66
CA ALA A 6 -8.40 -13.49 0.42
C ALA A 6 -8.33 -12.84 1.81
N VAL A 7 -7.34 -11.97 2.03
CA VAL A 7 -7.09 -11.33 3.33
C VAL A 7 -6.63 -9.88 3.14
N CYS A 8 -6.90 -9.03 4.13
CA CYS A 8 -6.42 -7.66 4.21
C CYS A 8 -5.87 -7.41 5.62
N VAL A 9 -4.69 -6.79 5.72
CA VAL A 9 -4.10 -6.32 6.97
C VAL A 9 -4.05 -4.80 6.92
N VAL A 10 -4.60 -4.16 7.94
CA VAL A 10 -4.68 -2.69 8.04
C VAL A 10 -3.89 -2.25 9.26
N GLY A 11 -2.89 -1.40 9.05
CA GLY A 11 -2.19 -0.71 10.14
C GLY A 11 -2.83 0.65 10.40
N ILE A 12 -2.97 1.01 11.67
CA ILE A 12 -3.56 2.28 12.12
C ILE A 12 -2.51 3.00 12.95
N ALA A 13 -2.21 4.25 12.59
CA ALA A 13 -1.26 5.11 13.29
C ALA A 13 -1.50 6.57 12.90
N GLU A 14 -0.78 7.49 13.57
CA GLU A 14 -0.85 8.93 13.28
C GLU A 14 -0.15 9.34 11.97
N SER A 15 0.76 8.51 11.46
CA SER A 15 1.44 8.73 10.17
C SER A 15 1.25 7.56 9.22
N ILE A 16 1.29 7.86 7.91
CA ILE A 16 1.17 6.86 6.85
C ILE A 16 2.34 5.87 6.92
N GLU A 17 3.55 6.35 7.23
CA GLU A 17 4.75 5.54 7.38
C GLU A 17 4.59 4.50 8.50
N ALA A 18 4.09 4.93 9.67
CA ALA A 18 3.86 4.04 10.80
C ALA A 18 2.73 3.03 10.50
N ALA A 19 1.62 3.50 9.92
CA ALA A 19 0.50 2.64 9.52
C ALA A 19 0.95 1.59 8.48
N ARG A 20 1.77 2.00 7.51
CA ARG A 20 2.37 1.10 6.51
C ARG A 20 3.25 0.05 7.18
N GLN A 21 4.13 0.44 8.10
CA GLN A 21 5.02 -0.49 8.80
C GLN A 21 4.21 -1.56 9.54
N ILE A 22 3.19 -1.16 10.30
CA ILE A 22 2.28 -2.08 11.01
C ILE A 22 1.60 -3.04 10.02
N SER A 23 1.07 -2.53 8.89
CA SER A 23 0.43 -3.39 7.89
C SER A 23 1.38 -4.42 7.28
N LEU A 24 2.63 -4.02 7.02
CA LEU A 24 3.66 -4.88 6.44
C LEU A 24 4.14 -5.94 7.43
N GLU A 25 4.24 -5.61 8.71
CA GLU A 25 4.55 -6.57 9.77
C GLU A 25 3.42 -7.60 9.91
N GLY A 26 2.16 -7.15 9.97
CA GLY A 26 1.01 -8.04 10.08
C GLY A 26 0.86 -9.00 8.89
N ILE A 27 1.02 -8.53 7.64
CA ILE A 27 0.93 -9.42 6.46
C ILE A 27 2.10 -10.41 6.40
N LYS A 28 3.30 -10.05 6.89
CA LYS A 28 4.46 -10.96 7.00
C LYS A 28 4.28 -12.01 8.08
N ALA A 29 3.50 -11.73 9.12
CA ALA A 29 3.21 -12.66 10.21
C ALA A 29 2.27 -13.79 9.76
N ILE A 30 1.45 -13.58 8.73
CA ILE A 30 0.62 -14.64 8.15
C ILE A 30 1.54 -15.67 7.47
N LYS A 31 1.51 -16.92 7.98
CA LYS A 31 2.27 -18.05 7.45
C LYS A 31 1.34 -19.08 6.81
N GLY A 32 1.85 -19.77 5.80
CA GLY A 32 1.12 -20.82 5.09
C GLY A 32 0.50 -20.34 3.77
N GLY A 33 0.50 -21.22 2.77
CA GLY A 33 -0.11 -21.00 1.46
C GLY A 33 0.70 -20.08 0.52
N ALA A 34 0.10 -19.80 -0.63
CA ALA A 34 0.66 -18.96 -1.69
C ALA A 34 0.02 -17.57 -1.63
N LEU A 35 0.33 -16.79 -0.58
CA LEU A 35 -0.18 -15.43 -0.41
C LEU A 35 0.79 -14.43 -1.05
N TRP A 36 0.38 -13.85 -2.17
CA TRP A 36 1.09 -12.75 -2.81
C TRP A 36 0.42 -11.43 -2.50
N TYR A 37 1.21 -10.45 -2.07
CA TYR A 37 0.75 -9.09 -1.78
C TYR A 37 1.70 -8.06 -2.37
N ARG A 38 1.20 -6.84 -2.54
CA ARG A 38 2.00 -5.70 -3.00
C ARG A 38 2.83 -5.15 -1.84
N THR A 39 4.11 -4.92 -2.07
CA THR A 39 5.04 -4.36 -1.08
C THR A 39 5.15 -2.84 -1.15
N ASP A 40 4.58 -2.19 -2.16
CA ASP A 40 4.70 -0.75 -2.45
C ASP A 40 3.48 0.09 -2.04
N ILE A 41 2.49 -0.50 -1.37
CA ILE A 41 1.29 0.21 -0.90
C ILE A 41 1.63 1.26 0.14
N ALA A 42 1.40 2.54 -0.17
CA ALA A 42 1.76 3.68 0.68
C ALA A 42 3.29 3.89 0.87
N SER A 43 4.13 3.41 -0.06
CA SER A 43 5.52 3.88 -0.09
C SER A 43 5.59 5.37 -0.45
N LYS A 44 6.57 6.08 0.09
CA LYS A 44 6.78 7.52 -0.19
C LYS A 44 6.84 7.79 -1.69
N GLU A 45 7.68 7.03 -2.41
CA GLU A 45 7.81 7.08 -3.87
C GLU A 45 6.46 6.94 -4.60
N HIS A 46 5.62 6.01 -4.15
CA HIS A 46 4.33 5.76 -4.79
C HIS A 46 3.33 6.88 -4.52
N ILE A 47 3.32 7.41 -3.30
CA ILE A 47 2.50 8.57 -2.91
C ILE A 47 2.93 9.80 -3.73
N GLU A 48 4.22 10.11 -3.79
CA GLU A 48 4.76 11.23 -4.57
C GLU A 48 4.43 11.10 -6.07
N ARG A 49 4.56 9.89 -6.62
CA ARG A 49 4.14 9.63 -8.01
C ARG A 49 2.65 9.90 -8.22
N SER A 50 1.80 9.47 -7.30
CA SER A 50 0.36 9.73 -7.36
C SER A 50 0.04 11.23 -7.25
N ILE A 51 0.70 11.96 -6.35
CA ILE A 51 0.54 13.41 -6.19
C ILE A 51 0.93 14.12 -7.50
N ARG A 52 2.14 13.89 -8.01
CA ARG A 52 2.62 14.49 -9.28
C ARG A 52 1.69 14.20 -10.45
N HIS A 53 1.18 12.98 -10.52
CA HIS A 53 0.22 12.60 -11.55
C HIS A 53 -1.07 13.43 -11.45
N MET A 54 -1.62 13.59 -10.24
CA MET A 54 -2.83 14.38 -10.01
C MET A 54 -2.61 15.87 -10.28
N GLU A 55 -1.46 16.42 -9.90
CA GLU A 55 -1.08 17.81 -10.21
C GLU A 55 -1.04 18.04 -11.73
N ALA A 56 -0.39 17.13 -12.47
CA ALA A 56 -0.29 17.22 -13.93
C ALA A 56 -1.64 17.07 -14.65
N LEU A 57 -2.59 16.30 -14.09
CA LEU A 57 -3.95 16.21 -14.62
C LEU A 57 -4.73 17.51 -14.37
N ARG A 58 -4.58 18.09 -13.18
CA ARG A 58 -5.27 19.33 -12.80
C ARG A 58 -4.73 20.56 -13.51
N SER A 59 -3.44 20.62 -13.84
CA SER A 59 -2.85 21.73 -14.60
C SER A 59 -3.19 21.73 -16.10
N LYS A 60 -3.78 20.64 -16.61
CA LYS A 60 -4.22 20.49 -18.01
C LYS A 60 -5.70 20.85 -18.21
N THR A 61 -6.41 21.21 -17.13
CA THR A 61 -7.80 21.70 -17.14
C THR A 61 -7.79 23.19 -16.89
#